data_AF-A0A7C2SE88-F1
#
_entry.id   AF-A0A7C2SE88-F1
#
_cell.length_a   1.000
_cell.length_b   1.000
_cell.length_c   1.000
_cell.angle_alpha   90.00
_cell.angle_beta   90.00
_cell.angle_gamma   90.00
#
_symmetry.space_group_name_H-M   'P 1'
#
loop_
_entity.id
_entity.type
_entity.pdbx_description
1 polymer ?
#
loop_
_entity_poly.entity_id
_entity_poly.type
_entity_poly.pdbx_seq_one_letter_code
_entity_poly.pdbx_strand_id
1 'polypeptide(L)'
;MDFTELDRELTRVLNLEEGCVFALKPKKYDNQLEFIYPDELKGLIVPFSYQGIIWDKVVMNKSPLILNDFQEEIDIIYLNSLTMEGTEYSIAKMIAYPICLARQICTVILVVRKNQAGTNFQNFIGEDLQKIKSAVDKMIYLRLVNSA
;
A
#
# COMPACT_ATOMS: atom_id res chain seq x y z
N MET A 1 10.34 13.20 7.37
CA MET A 1 10.05 11.78 7.12
C MET A 1 9.61 11.56 5.69
N ASP A 2 10.44 10.85 4.94
CA ASP A 2 10.17 10.42 3.57
C ASP A 2 9.53 9.03 3.54
N PHE A 3 9.33 8.46 2.34
CA PHE A 3 8.72 7.13 2.21
C PHE A 3 9.66 5.99 2.62
N THR A 4 10.97 6.18 2.52
CA THR A 4 11.97 5.20 2.97
C THR A 4 11.95 5.07 4.49
N GLU A 5 11.84 6.18 5.22
CA GLU A 5 11.68 6.17 6.67
C GLU A 5 10.32 5.57 7.09
N LEU A 6 9.24 5.85 6.34
CA LEU A 6 7.94 5.25 6.59
C LEU A 6 7.96 3.73 6.38
N ASP A 7 8.58 3.25 5.30
CA ASP A 7 8.73 1.82 5.04
C ASP A 7 9.47 1.12 6.19
N ARG A 8 10.64 1.65 6.61
CA ARG A 8 11.39 1.09 7.73
C ARG A 8 10.57 1.04 9.02
N GLU A 9 9.82 2.09 9.32
CA GLU A 9 8.96 2.13 10.50
C GLU A 9 7.81 1.13 10.41
N LEU A 10 7.13 1.06 9.27
CA LEU A 10 6.03 0.11 9.03
C LEU A 10 6.51 -1.34 9.10
N THR A 11 7.65 -1.64 8.47
CA THR A 11 8.32 -2.94 8.53
C THR A 11 8.62 -3.36 9.97
N ARG A 12 9.11 -2.42 10.79
CA ARG A 12 9.39 -2.66 12.21
C ARG A 12 8.13 -2.88 13.04
N VAL A 13 7.12 -2.01 12.94
CA VAL A 13 5.93 -2.07 13.83
C VAL A 13 4.95 -3.17 13.44
N LEU A 14 4.97 -3.63 12.17
CA LEU A 14 4.10 -4.70 11.67
C LEU A 14 4.81 -6.06 11.54
N ASN A 15 6.09 -6.14 11.94
CA ASN A 15 6.96 -7.31 11.80
C ASN A 15 6.91 -7.91 10.38
N LEU A 16 7.23 -7.10 9.38
CA LEU A 16 7.18 -7.49 7.97
C LEU A 16 8.47 -8.20 7.53
N GLU A 17 8.74 -9.39 8.07
CA GLU A 17 9.97 -10.16 7.77
C GLU A 17 10.18 -10.40 6.27
N GLU A 18 9.11 -10.74 5.54
CA GLU A 18 9.09 -10.89 4.08
C GLU A 18 8.00 -10.00 3.46
N GLY A 19 7.92 -8.76 3.94
CA GLY A 19 6.97 -7.79 3.41
C GLY A 19 7.63 -6.67 2.63
N CYS A 20 6.80 -5.81 2.07
CA CYS A 20 7.25 -4.58 1.42
C CYS A 20 6.16 -3.52 1.53
N VAL A 21 6.58 -2.27 1.44
CA VAL A 21 5.68 -1.12 1.41
C VAL A 21 5.76 -0.47 0.04
N PHE A 22 4.60 -0.17 -0.53
CA PHE A 22 4.47 0.63 -1.73
C PHE A 22 3.72 1.90 -1.40
N ALA A 23 4.05 2.99 -2.09
CA ALA A 23 3.21 4.19 -2.08
C ALA A 23 2.78 4.50 -3.51
N LEU A 24 1.48 4.67 -3.69
CA LEU A 24 0.90 4.99 -4.99
C LEU A 24 0.09 6.27 -4.93
N LYS A 25 0.16 7.08 -5.98
CA LYS A 25 -0.57 8.32 -6.13
C LYS A 25 -1.79 8.11 -7.04
N PRO A 26 -3.01 8.48 -6.60
CA PRO A 26 -4.18 8.48 -7.49
C PRO A 26 -4.04 9.53 -8.60
N LYS A 27 -4.17 9.09 -9.86
CA LYS A 27 -4.38 9.93 -11.04
C LYS A 27 -5.89 10.09 -11.24
N LYS A 28 -6.42 11.25 -10.81
CA LYS A 28 -7.85 11.56 -10.74
C LYS A 28 -8.65 11.34 -12.03
N TYR A 29 -8.02 11.48 -13.20
CA TYR A 29 -8.73 11.52 -14.47
C TYR A 29 -8.85 10.15 -15.16
N ASP A 30 -8.04 9.18 -14.77
CA ASP A 30 -7.90 7.91 -15.50
C ASP A 30 -8.16 6.66 -14.66
N ASN A 31 -8.54 6.82 -13.38
CA ASN A 31 -8.65 5.74 -12.39
C ASN A 31 -7.37 4.90 -12.29
N GLN A 32 -6.25 5.59 -12.22
CA GLN A 32 -4.95 4.96 -12.20
C GLN A 32 -4.26 5.25 -10.89
N LEU A 33 -3.48 4.29 -10.42
CA LEU A 33 -2.54 4.50 -9.34
C LEU A 33 -1.13 4.40 -9.92
N GLU A 34 -0.36 5.45 -9.71
CA GLU A 34 1.04 5.53 -10.13
C GLU A 34 1.95 5.29 -8.94
N PHE A 35 2.92 4.39 -9.08
CA PHE A 35 3.94 4.21 -8.07
C PHE A 35 4.76 5.49 -7.87
N ILE A 36 4.85 5.92 -6.61
CA ILE A 36 5.74 6.99 -6.16
C ILE A 36 6.81 6.48 -5.18
N TYR A 37 6.69 5.23 -4.73
CA TYR A 37 7.66 4.47 -3.95
C TYR A 37 7.42 2.96 -4.12
N PRO A 38 8.47 2.13 -4.20
CA PRO A 38 9.89 2.48 -4.15
C PRO A 38 10.38 3.12 -5.46
N ASP A 39 11.58 3.70 -5.46
CA ASP A 39 12.08 4.50 -6.59
C ASP A 39 12.25 3.68 -7.87
N GLU A 40 12.51 2.38 -7.75
CA GLU A 40 12.66 1.43 -8.87
C GLU A 40 11.36 1.25 -9.66
N LEU A 41 10.21 1.40 -9.00
CA LEU A 41 8.89 1.25 -9.62
C LEU A 41 8.26 2.60 -9.99
N LYS A 42 8.93 3.71 -9.67
CA LYS A 42 8.36 5.05 -9.78
C LYS A 42 7.92 5.38 -11.20
N GLY A 43 6.69 5.87 -11.35
CA GLY A 43 6.07 6.19 -12.63
C GLY A 43 5.36 5.01 -13.31
N LEU A 44 5.57 3.77 -12.85
CA LEU A 44 4.76 2.64 -13.30
C LEU A 44 3.31 2.83 -12.86
N ILE A 45 2.40 2.44 -13.74
CA ILE A 45 0.97 2.63 -13.57
C ILE A 45 0.32 1.27 -13.36
N VAL A 46 -0.44 1.14 -12.28
CA VAL A 46 -1.35 0.03 -12.09
C VAL A 46 -2.73 0.47 -12.60
N PRO A 47 -3.29 -0.19 -13.62
CA PRO A 47 -4.64 0.11 -14.08
C PRO A 47 -5.62 -0.42 -13.03
N PHE A 48 -6.23 0.48 -12.28
CA PHE A 48 -7.32 0.11 -11.38
C PHE A 48 -8.65 0.42 -12.07
N SER A 49 -9.38 -0.60 -12.50
CA SER A 49 -10.73 -0.36 -13.01
C SER A 49 -11.62 0.15 -11.86
N TYR A 50 -12.74 0.82 -12.17
CA TYR A 50 -13.77 1.13 -11.15
C TYR A 50 -14.32 -0.10 -10.42
N GLN A 51 -14.06 -1.30 -10.95
CA GLN A 51 -14.43 -2.57 -10.36
C GLN A 51 -13.30 -3.16 -9.49
N GLY A 52 -12.09 -2.62 -9.56
CA GLY A 52 -10.96 -3.04 -8.73
C GLY A 52 -11.19 -2.66 -7.27
N ILE A 53 -10.97 -3.63 -6.38
CA ILE A 53 -11.30 -3.51 -4.96
C ILE A 53 -10.52 -2.37 -4.29
N ILE A 54 -9.27 -2.09 -4.69
CA ILE A 54 -8.50 -0.98 -4.11
C ILE A 54 -9.12 0.36 -4.53
N TRP A 55 -9.47 0.55 -5.80
CA TRP A 55 -10.01 1.83 -6.24
C TRP A 55 -11.38 2.10 -5.60
N ASP A 56 -12.28 1.12 -5.62
CA ASP A 56 -13.62 1.27 -5.02
C ASP A 56 -13.53 1.44 -3.48
N LYS A 57 -12.92 0.48 -2.78
CA LYS A 57 -12.96 0.44 -1.30
C LYS A 57 -11.99 1.43 -0.66
N VAL A 58 -10.88 1.75 -1.31
CA VAL A 58 -9.84 2.59 -0.70
C VAL A 58 -9.88 4.00 -1.27
N VAL A 59 -9.86 4.14 -2.60
CA VAL A 59 -9.77 5.46 -3.23
C VAL A 59 -11.10 6.21 -3.18
N MET A 60 -12.20 5.60 -3.59
CA MET A 60 -13.50 6.27 -3.61
C MET A 60 -14.07 6.45 -2.19
N ASN A 61 -13.98 5.41 -1.37
CA ASN A 61 -14.52 5.41 0.00
C ASN A 61 -13.57 5.98 1.06
N LYS A 62 -12.33 6.34 0.70
CA LYS A 62 -11.34 6.94 1.60
C LYS A 62 -11.13 6.14 2.89
N SER A 63 -11.24 4.82 2.77
CA SER A 63 -11.24 3.90 3.90
C SER A 63 -10.14 2.87 3.75
N PRO A 64 -9.44 2.49 4.83
CA PRO A 64 -8.46 1.43 4.75
C PRO A 64 -9.12 0.08 4.45
N LEU A 65 -8.40 -0.78 3.75
CA LEU A 65 -8.82 -2.12 3.37
C LEU A 65 -7.78 -3.15 3.81
N ILE A 66 -8.23 -4.21 4.46
CA ILE A 66 -7.40 -5.38 4.79
C ILE A 66 -7.82 -6.52 3.86
N LEU A 67 -6.86 -7.06 3.12
CA LEU A 67 -7.02 -8.21 2.24
C LEU A 67 -6.12 -9.34 2.76
N ASN A 68 -6.72 -10.33 3.41
CA ASN A 68 -6.04 -11.55 3.85
C ASN A 68 -6.25 -12.73 2.89
N ASP A 69 -7.23 -12.61 1.99
CA ASP A 69 -7.56 -13.56 0.92
C ASP A 69 -8.15 -12.78 -0.27
N PHE A 70 -7.58 -12.92 -1.47
CA PHE A 70 -7.90 -12.09 -2.65
C PHE A 70 -7.39 -12.71 -3.96
N GLN A 71 -7.33 -14.05 -4.05
CA GLN A 71 -6.63 -14.75 -5.14
C GLN A 71 -7.13 -14.43 -6.56
N GLU A 72 -8.29 -13.80 -6.73
CA GLU A 72 -8.92 -13.52 -8.02
C GLU A 72 -9.11 -12.02 -8.31
N GLU A 73 -8.62 -11.12 -7.45
CA GLU A 73 -8.77 -9.68 -7.64
C GLU A 73 -7.82 -9.18 -8.74
N ILE A 74 -8.39 -8.71 -9.85
CA ILE A 74 -7.65 -8.38 -11.08
C ILE A 74 -6.55 -7.35 -10.84
N ASP A 75 -6.82 -6.38 -9.98
CA ASP A 75 -5.90 -5.31 -9.65
C ASP A 75 -4.73 -5.80 -8.78
N ILE A 76 -4.95 -6.84 -7.98
CA ILE A 76 -3.88 -7.53 -7.26
C ILE A 76 -3.06 -8.41 -8.19
N ILE A 77 -3.67 -9.06 -9.18
CA ILE A 77 -2.93 -9.82 -10.22
C ILE A 77 -1.96 -8.90 -10.95
N TYR A 78 -2.41 -7.71 -11.38
CA TYR A 78 -1.55 -6.70 -12.00
C TYR A 78 -0.48 -6.16 -11.05
N LEU A 79 -0.84 -5.90 -9.78
CA LEU A 79 0.13 -5.44 -8.79
C LEU A 79 1.23 -6.50 -8.58
N ASN A 80 0.84 -7.77 -8.48
CA ASN A 80 1.75 -8.88 -8.27
C ASN A 80 2.69 -9.07 -9.48
N SER A 81 2.19 -8.96 -10.71
CA SER A 81 3.07 -9.00 -11.89
C SER A 81 4.06 -7.84 -11.89
N LEU A 82 3.64 -6.61 -11.62
CA LEU A 82 4.55 -5.46 -11.64
C LEU A 82 5.59 -5.49 -10.51
N THR A 83 5.27 -6.09 -9.37
CA THR A 83 6.11 -6.00 -8.15
C THR A 83 6.91 -7.27 -7.86
N MET A 84 6.50 -8.42 -8.42
CA MET A 84 7.09 -9.73 -8.13
C MET A 84 7.49 -10.51 -9.38
N GLU A 85 7.39 -9.92 -10.59
CA GLU A 85 7.83 -10.56 -11.83
C GLU A 85 9.30 -11.02 -11.74
N GLY A 86 9.53 -12.28 -12.15
CA GLY A 86 10.85 -12.90 -12.10
C GLY A 86 11.30 -13.36 -10.70
N THR A 87 10.45 -13.25 -9.68
CA THR A 87 10.74 -13.72 -8.32
C THR A 87 9.97 -14.99 -7.98
N GLU A 88 10.39 -15.70 -6.94
CA GLU A 88 9.64 -16.83 -6.37
C GLU A 88 8.53 -16.41 -5.39
N TYR A 89 8.34 -15.10 -5.23
CA TYR A 89 7.39 -14.52 -4.29
C TYR A 89 6.09 -14.13 -4.97
N SER A 90 5.00 -14.16 -4.20
CA SER A 90 3.72 -13.55 -4.59
C SER A 90 3.15 -12.73 -3.45
N ILE A 91 2.32 -11.73 -3.77
CA ILE A 91 1.54 -11.00 -2.75
C ILE A 91 0.54 -11.96 -2.11
N ALA A 92 0.66 -12.21 -0.81
CA ALA A 92 -0.24 -13.10 -0.08
C ALA A 92 -1.23 -12.38 0.82
N LYS A 93 -0.79 -11.29 1.46
CA LYS A 93 -1.65 -10.45 2.33
C LYS A 93 -1.34 -8.99 2.07
N MET A 94 -2.35 -8.13 2.15
CA MET A 94 -2.16 -6.70 1.93
C MET A 94 -3.05 -5.85 2.83
N ILE A 95 -2.54 -4.71 3.27
CA ILE A 95 -3.33 -3.57 3.73
C ILE A 95 -3.17 -2.46 2.70
N ALA A 96 -4.29 -1.91 2.23
CA ALA A 96 -4.29 -0.69 1.45
C ALA A 96 -4.84 0.46 2.32
N TYR A 97 -3.99 1.46 2.59
CA TYR A 97 -4.27 2.55 3.52
C TYR A 97 -4.26 3.91 2.80
N PRO A 98 -5.37 4.67 2.78
CA PRO A 98 -5.42 5.96 2.12
C PRO A 98 -4.87 7.08 3.01
N ILE A 99 -3.96 7.88 2.46
CA ILE A 99 -3.50 9.13 3.05
C ILE A 99 -4.33 10.28 2.45
N CYS A 100 -5.12 10.93 3.32
CA CYS A 100 -5.96 12.06 2.95
C CYS A 100 -5.40 13.39 3.48
N LEU A 101 -5.31 14.40 2.62
CA LEU A 101 -5.10 15.80 3.03
C LEU A 101 -6.31 16.62 2.57
N ALA A 102 -6.85 17.45 3.47
CA ALA A 102 -8.03 18.29 3.20
C ALA A 102 -9.19 17.53 2.51
N ARG A 103 -9.48 16.31 2.97
CA ARG A 103 -10.50 15.39 2.41
C ARG A 103 -10.23 14.86 1.00
N GLN A 104 -9.06 15.12 0.42
CA GLN A 104 -8.62 14.52 -0.84
C GLN A 104 -7.58 13.43 -0.56
N ILE A 105 -7.71 12.27 -1.22
CA ILE A 105 -6.63 11.26 -1.19
C ILE A 105 -5.45 11.78 -2.00
N CYS A 106 -4.28 11.77 -1.36
CA CYS A 106 -3.02 12.15 -1.98
C CYS A 106 -2.18 10.92 -2.32
N THR A 107 -2.27 9.88 -1.50
CA THR A 107 -1.46 8.67 -1.60
C THR A 107 -2.22 7.49 -1.04
N VAL A 108 -2.00 6.30 -1.59
CA VAL A 108 -2.40 5.02 -1.01
C VAL A 108 -1.11 4.28 -0.64
N ILE A 109 -0.97 3.92 0.62
CA ILE A 109 0.10 3.05 1.10
C ILE A 109 -0.38 1.62 0.98
N LEU A 110 0.37 0.77 0.30
CA LEU A 110 0.15 -0.67 0.31
C LEU A 110 1.21 -1.30 1.21
N VAL A 111 0.76 -2.01 2.24
CA VAL A 111 1.62 -2.83 3.08
C VAL A 111 1.36 -4.27 2.71
N VAL A 112 2.38 -4.96 2.20
CA VAL A 112 2.24 -6.30 1.65
C VAL A 112 3.07 -7.29 2.46
N ARG A 113 2.51 -8.47 2.73
CA ARG A 113 3.27 -9.68 3.07
C ARG A 113 3.37 -10.53 1.82
N LYS A 114 4.60 -10.87 1.44
CA LYS A 114 4.89 -11.77 0.33
C LYS A 114 4.81 -13.22 0.82
N ASN A 115 4.65 -14.17 -0.08
CA ASN A 115 4.72 -15.57 0.21
C ASN A 115 5.63 -16.30 -0.76
N GLN A 116 6.51 -17.13 -0.21
CA GLN A 116 7.27 -18.16 -0.89
C GLN A 116 6.57 -19.50 -0.63
N ALA A 117 6.56 -20.41 -1.61
CA ALA A 117 5.78 -21.65 -1.52
C ALA A 117 5.99 -22.39 -0.17
N GLY A 118 4.94 -22.44 0.66
CA GLY A 118 4.94 -23.14 1.96
C GLY A 118 4.93 -22.25 3.21
N THR A 119 5.05 -20.92 3.08
CA THR A 119 5.05 -20.02 4.24
C THR A 119 3.64 -19.57 4.62
N ASN A 120 3.29 -19.68 5.90
CA ASN A 120 1.97 -19.26 6.41
C ASN A 120 2.13 -18.04 7.32
N PHE A 121 1.86 -16.86 6.78
CA PHE A 121 1.98 -15.61 7.55
C PHE A 121 0.76 -15.40 8.44
N GLN A 122 0.92 -14.63 9.51
CA GLN A 122 -0.24 -14.18 10.29
C GLN A 122 -1.18 -13.33 9.41
N ASN A 123 -2.46 -13.28 9.76
CA ASN A 123 -3.39 -12.34 9.13
C ASN A 123 -3.06 -10.92 9.58
N PHE A 124 -3.35 -9.95 8.73
CA PHE A 124 -3.50 -8.58 9.15
C PHE A 124 -4.79 -8.42 9.95
N ILE A 125 -4.73 -7.62 11.01
CA ILE A 125 -5.84 -7.37 11.94
C ILE A 125 -6.09 -5.86 12.11
N GLY A 126 -7.20 -5.50 12.74
CA GLY A 126 -7.56 -4.09 12.95
C GLY A 126 -6.51 -3.28 13.72
N GLU A 127 -5.74 -3.91 14.60
CA GLU A 127 -4.63 -3.26 15.32
C GLU A 127 -3.52 -2.76 14.37
N ASP A 128 -3.27 -3.48 13.27
CA ASP A 128 -2.28 -3.11 12.28
C ASP A 128 -2.64 -1.78 11.60
N LEU A 129 -3.93 -1.50 11.41
CA LEU A 129 -4.39 -0.21 10.91
C LEU A 129 -4.07 0.94 11.86
N GLN A 130 -4.10 0.71 13.18
CA GLN A 130 -3.73 1.73 14.16
C GLN A 130 -2.23 2.02 14.14
N LYS A 131 -1.41 0.96 13.96
CA LYS A 131 0.04 1.10 13.79
C LYS A 131 0.38 1.88 12.52
N ILE A 132 -0.27 1.56 11.41
CA ILE A 132 -0.11 2.30 10.14
C ILE A 132 -0.53 3.76 10.32
N LYS A 133 -1.70 4.00 10.91
CA LYS A 133 -2.20 5.36 11.18
C LYS A 133 -1.18 6.16 12.00
N SER A 134 -0.65 5.60 13.08
CA SER A 134 0.34 6.28 13.92
C SER A 134 1.61 6.65 13.15
N ALA A 135 2.13 5.74 12.33
CA ALA A 135 3.30 6.00 11.49
C ALA A 135 3.02 7.08 10.43
N VAL A 136 1.88 7.01 9.75
CA VAL A 136 1.45 8.00 8.75
C VAL A 136 1.23 9.38 9.38
N ASP A 137 0.55 9.47 10.51
CA ASP A 137 0.32 10.73 11.22
C ASP A 137 1.64 11.40 11.61
N LYS A 138 2.60 10.61 12.10
CA LYS A 138 3.96 11.08 12.40
C LYS A 138 4.65 11.62 11.14
N MET A 139 4.50 10.92 10.00
CA MET A 139 5.03 11.39 8.72
C MET A 139 4.46 12.76 8.33
N ILE A 140 3.13 12.89 8.37
CA ILE A 140 2.42 14.10 7.97
C ILE A 140 2.82 15.25 8.89
N TYR A 141 2.82 15.02 10.21
CA TYR A 141 3.22 16.03 11.19
C TYR A 141 4.63 16.56 10.93
N LEU A 142 5.61 15.66 10.75
CA LEU A 142 6.99 16.06 10.47
C LEU A 142 7.13 16.81 9.14
N ARG A 143 6.34 16.47 8.12
CA ARG A 143 6.35 17.21 6.85
C ARG A 143 5.73 18.60 6.99
N LEU A 144 4.65 18.75 7.74
CA LEU A 144 4.01 20.04 7.95
C LEU A 144 4.92 20.99 8.74
N VAL A 145 5.57 20.51 9.80
CA VAL A 145 6.50 21.31 10.62
C VAL A 145 7.74 21.70 9.83
N ASN A 146 8.32 20.79 9.03
CA ASN A 146 9.54 21.09 8.27
C ASN A 146 9.28 21.91 6.99
N SER A 147 8.01 22.11 6.60
CA SER A 147 7.62 22.94 5.44
C SER A 147 7.18 24.36 5.84
N ALA A 148 7.14 24.66 7.15
CA ALA A 148 6.80 25.96 7.73
C ALA A 148 8.07 26.70 8.16
#